data_AF-A0A959DPD4-F1
#
_entry.id   AF-A0A959DPD4-F1
#
_cell.length_a   1.000
_cell.length_b   1.000
_cell.length_c   1.000
_cell.angle_alpha   90.00
_cell.angle_beta   90.00
_cell.angle_gamma   90.00
#
_symmetry.space_group_name_H-M   'P 1'
#
loop_
_entity.id
_entity.type
_entity.pdbx_description
1 polymer ?
#
loop_
_entity_poly.entity_id
_entity_poly.type
_entity_poly.pdbx_seq_one_letter_code
_entity_poly.pdbx_strand_id
1 'polypeptide(L)' 'MKHAYHLIIFDCDGVLVDSEPIANRIFAEEVRSLGYPLSDEEARREFPGTSLAYCINYTERKFGIKLP' A
#
# COMPACT_ATOMS: atom_id res chain seq x y z
N MET A 1 -41.34 -5.34 -5.68
CA MET A 1 -40.23 -5.10 -6.64
C MET A 1 -39.39 -6.37 -6.69
N LYS A 2 -39.07 -6.91 -7.87
CA LYS A 2 -38.11 -8.02 -7.99
C LYS A 2 -36.70 -7.42 -8.05
N HIS A 3 -35.81 -7.84 -7.15
CA HIS A 3 -34.41 -7.44 -7.20
C HIS A 3 -33.70 -8.23 -8.31
N ALA A 4 -32.79 -7.56 -9.04
CA ALA A 4 -32.06 -8.14 -10.17
C ALA A 4 -31.09 -9.26 -9.76
N TYR A 5 -30.70 -9.32 -8.48
CA TYR A 5 -29.76 -10.29 -7.93
C TYR A 5 -30.29 -10.89 -6.63
N HIS A 6 -29.97 -12.16 -6.40
CA HIS A 6 -30.33 -12.89 -5.18
C HIS A 6 -29.22 -12.87 -4.12
N LEU A 7 -27.97 -12.58 -4.51
CA LEU A 7 -26.78 -12.53 -3.65
C LEU A 7 -25.75 -11.57 -4.27
N ILE A 8 -25.01 -10.86 -3.41
CA ILE A 8 -23.85 -10.06 -3.79
C ILE A 8 -22.69 -10.46 -2.86
N ILE A 9 -21.51 -10.68 -3.43
CA ILE A 9 -20.27 -10.94 -2.69
C ILE A 9 -19.38 -9.71 -2.84
N PHE A 10 -18.92 -9.19 -1.71
CA PHE A 10 -18.01 -8.05 -1.67
C PHE A 10 -16.62 -8.54 -1.31
N ASP A 11 -15.62 -7.98 -2.00
CA ASP A 11 -14.24 -8.03 -1.53
C ASP A 11 -14.08 -7.14 -0.29
N CYS A 12 -13.02 -7.34 0.48
CA CYS A 12 -12.76 -6.56 1.69
C CYS A 12 -11.95 -5.30 1.37
N ASP A 13 -10.70 -5.47 0.94
CA ASP A 13 -9.76 -4.37 0.73
C ASP A 13 -10.11 -3.58 -0.54
N GLY A 14 -10.15 -2.25 -0.42
CA GLY A 14 -10.51 -1.36 -1.53
C GLY A 14 -12.00 -1.39 -1.91
N VAL A 15 -12.83 -2.22 -1.27
CA VAL A 15 -14.28 -2.29 -1.48
C VAL A 15 -15.05 -1.99 -0.20
N LEU A 16 -14.82 -2.76 0.87
CA LEU A 16 -15.45 -2.53 2.18
C LEU A 16 -14.55 -1.72 3.13
N VAL A 17 -13.23 -1.82 2.97
CA VAL A 17 -12.24 -1.21 3.86
C VAL A 17 -11.14 -0.53 3.06
N ASP A 18 -10.79 0.70 3.44
CA ASP A 18 -9.63 1.40 2.92
C ASP A 18 -8.41 1.14 3.82
N SER A 19 -7.68 0.06 3.53
CA SER A 19 -6.49 -0.37 4.29
C SER A 19 -5.17 0.23 3.75
N GLU A 20 -5.19 0.84 2.56
CA GLU A 20 -3.99 1.35 1.89
C GLU A 20 -3.27 2.48 2.66
N PRO A 21 -3.96 3.48 3.26
CA PRO A 21 -3.27 4.52 4.02
C PRO A 21 -2.50 3.96 5.22
N ILE A 22 -3.02 2.92 5.86
CA ILE A 22 -2.38 2.26 7.00
C ILE A 22 -1.16 1.50 6.52
N ALA A 23 -1.30 0.69 5.46
CA ALA A 23 -0.20 -0.08 4.89
C ALA A 23 0.94 0.82 4.41
N ASN A 24 0.62 1.91 3.70
CA ASN A 24 1.61 2.86 3.19
C ASN A 24 2.38 3.56 4.30
N ARG A 25 1.68 3.96 5.38
CA ARG A 25 2.32 4.57 6.55
C ARG A 25 3.26 3.59 7.25
N ILE A 26 2.81 2.36 7.50
CA ILE A 26 3.65 1.33 8.15
C ILE A 26 4.90 1.05 7.31
N PHE A 27 4.75 0.91 5.98
CA PHE A 27 5.91 0.70 5.12
C PHE A 27 6.89 1.88 5.16
N ALA A 28 6.39 3.11 5.15
CA ALA A 28 7.23 4.29 5.28
C ALA A 28 7.92 4.38 6.65
N GLU A 29 7.23 4.01 7.72
CA GLU A 29 7.79 3.89 9.08
C GLU A 29 8.95 2.88 9.11
N GLU A 30 8.81 1.71 8.49
CA GLU A 30 9.87 0.71 8.41
C GLU A 30 11.07 1.17 7.56
N VAL A 31 10.83 1.81 6.42
CA VAL A 31 11.93 2.35 5.61
C VAL A 31 12.71 3.43 6.38
N ARG A 32 12.01 4.26 7.17
CA ARG A 32 12.65 5.22 8.08
C ARG A 32 13.38 4.55 9.24
N SER A 33 12.86 3.44 9.77
CA SER A 33 13.52 2.66 10.84
C SER A 33 14.88 2.12 10.39
N LEU A 34 15.02 1.84 9.09
CA LEU A 34 16.27 1.44 8.43
C LEU A 34 17.21 2.63 8.08
N GLY A 35 16.81 3.87 8.40
CA GLY A 35 17.61 5.07 8.20
C GLY A 35 17.39 5.80 6.88
N TYR A 36 16.36 5.43 6.10
CA TYR A 36 16.08 6.03 4.79
C TYR A 36 14.88 6.99 4.81
N PRO A 37 15.00 8.21 4.26
CA PRO A 37 13.96 9.22 4.36
C PRO A 37 12.85 8.99 3.33
N LEU A 38 11.87 8.15 3.68
CA LEU A 38 10.62 7.99 2.93
C LEU A 38 9.48 8.62 3.72
N SER A 39 8.81 9.65 3.19
CA SER A 39 7.68 10.30 3.88
C SER A 39 6.37 9.55 3.67
N ASP A 40 5.42 9.74 4.57
CA ASP A 40 4.08 9.15 4.45
C ASP A 40 3.35 9.70 3.21
N GLU A 41 3.51 10.98 2.88
CA GLU A 41 2.93 11.59 1.67
C GLU A 41 3.51 10.99 0.39
N GLU A 42 4.81 10.66 0.39
CA GLU A 42 5.43 10.00 -0.74
C GLU A 42 4.88 8.58 -0.88
N ALA A 43 4.87 7.79 0.20
CA ALA A 43 4.32 6.45 0.18
C ALA A 43 2.85 6.43 -0.27
N ARG A 44 2.03 7.37 0.22
CA ARG A 44 0.62 7.51 -0.16
C ARG A 44 0.41 7.98 -1.60
N ARG A 45 1.43 8.56 -2.26
CA ARG A 45 1.36 8.96 -3.67
C ARG A 45 1.85 7.85 -4.59
N GLU A 46 2.91 7.13 -4.21
CA GLU A 46 3.62 6.19 -5.09
C GLU A 46 3.11 4.75 -4.98
N PHE A 47 2.55 4.34 -3.84
CA PHE A 47 2.21 2.93 -3.55
C PHE A 47 0.73 2.50 -3.63
N PRO A 48 -0.30 3.38 -3.67
CA PRO A 48 -1.70 2.94 -3.82
C PRO A 48 -1.90 2.01 -5.01
N GLY A 49 -2.64 0.91 -4.82
CA GLY A 49 -2.92 -0.10 -5.84
C GLY A 49 -1.69 -0.89 -6.34
N THR A 50 -0.54 -0.75 -5.70
CA THR A 50 0.69 -1.46 -6.09
C THR A 50 0.97 -2.66 -5.18
N SER A 51 1.78 -3.59 -5.66
CA SER A 51 2.22 -4.73 -4.84
C SER A 51 3.33 -4.34 -3.88
N LEU A 52 3.47 -5.07 -2.76
CA LEU A 52 4.61 -4.91 -1.86
C LEU A 52 5.96 -5.05 -2.58
N ALA A 53 6.05 -5.93 -3.58
CA ALA A 53 7.25 -6.10 -4.40
C ALA A 53 7.60 -4.82 -5.19
N TYR A 54 6.59 -4.08 -5.66
CA TYR A 54 6.79 -2.78 -6.27
C TYR A 54 7.31 -1.76 -5.24
N CYS A 55 6.70 -1.68 -4.05
CA CYS A 55 7.16 -0.78 -2.99
C CYS A 55 8.62 -1.03 -2.61
N ILE A 56 9.00 -2.30 -2.44
CA ILE A 56 10.38 -2.70 -2.16
C ILE A 56 11.30 -2.24 -3.30
N ASN A 57 10.96 -2.58 -4.54
CA ASN A 57 11.81 -2.24 -5.68
C ASN A 57 11.93 -0.73 -5.92
N TYR A 58 10.86 0.03 -5.65
CA TYR A 58 10.89 1.49 -5.66
C TYR A 58 11.91 2.01 -4.63
N THR A 59 11.80 1.56 -3.38
CA THR A 59 12.67 1.98 -2.27
C THR A 59 14.13 1.60 -2.52
N GLU A 60 14.39 0.36 -2.96
CA GLU A 60 15.73 -0.12 -3.30
C GLU A 60 16.38 0.74 -4.39
N ARG A 61 15.65 1.04 -5.47
CA ARG A 61 16.16 1.90 -6.55
C ARG A 61 16.37 3.34 -6.10
N LYS A 62 15.46 3.88 -5.29
CA LYS A 62 15.51 5.28 -4.83
C LYS A 62 16.72 5.52 -3.95
N PHE A 63 17.00 4.61 -3.01
CA PHE A 63 18.07 4.81 -2.03
C PHE A 63 19.36 4.04 -2.37
N GLY A 64 19.35 3.19 -3.40
CA GLY A 64 20.50 2.38 -3.79
C GLY A 64 20.81 1.29 -2.76
N ILE A 65 19.76 0.70 -2.19
CA ILE A 65 19.84 -0.23 -1.05
C ILE A 65 19.22 -1.57 -1.40
N LYS A 66 19.40 -2.55 -0.52
CA LYS A 66 18.64 -3.79 -0.54
C LYS A 66 17.86 -3.89 0.76
N LEU A 67 16.54 -3.98 0.67
CA LEU A 67 15.71 -4.20 1.85
C LEU A 67 15.82 -5.68 2.28
N PRO A 68 15.66 -5.97 3.59
CA PRO A 68 15.74 -7.34 4.11
C PRO A 68 14.66 -8.26 3.54
#